data_AF-A0A2S9QLQ8-F1
#
_entry.id   AF-A0A2S9QLQ8-F1
#
_cell.length_a   1.000
_cell.length_b   1.000
_cell.length_c   1.000
_cell.angle_alpha   90.00
_cell.angle_beta   90.00
_cell.angle_gamma   90.00
#
_symmetry.space_group_name_H-M   'P 1'
#
loop_
_entity.id
_entity.type
_entity.pdbx_description
1 polymer ?
#
loop_
_entity_poly.entity_id
_entity_poly.type
_entity_poly.pdbx_seq_one_letter_code
_entity_poly.pdbx_strand_id
1 'polypeptide(L)'
;MYGLRDLTAGGWGSRGHLLGLIHSGELPAVMIGNAWKVRETDLAAYAGVDIADLHESRASQEARATEDMDDLATFVAQIVSTWPRLSAERRRELSRLAA
;
A
#
# COMPACT_ATOMS: atom_id res chain seq x y z
N MET A 1 -7.83 20.90 12.34
CA MET A 1 -7.06 20.01 11.45
C MET A 1 -6.16 19.17 12.33
N TYR A 2 -6.21 17.85 12.18
CA TYR A 2 -5.52 16.90 13.05
C TYR A 2 -4.36 16.25 12.32
N GLY A 3 -3.22 16.12 12.99
CA GLY A 3 -2.10 15.33 12.49
C GLY A 3 -2.30 13.84 12.79
N LEU A 4 -1.62 12.97 12.05
CA LEU A 4 -1.70 11.52 12.27
C LEU A 4 -1.41 11.10 13.71
N ARG A 5 -0.50 11.82 14.40
CA ARG A 5 -0.16 11.54 15.80
C ARG A 5 -1.33 11.85 16.75
N ASP A 6 -2.05 12.94 16.50
CA ASP A 6 -3.22 13.34 17.29
C ASP A 6 -4.38 12.36 17.05
N LEU A 7 -4.54 11.90 15.81
CA LEU A 7 -5.53 10.90 15.44
C LEU A 7 -5.25 9.54 16.10
N THR A 8 -4.00 9.08 16.09
CA THR A 8 -3.62 7.86 16.82
C THR A 8 -3.84 8.00 18.32
N ALA A 9 -3.51 9.16 18.91
CA ALA A 9 -3.78 9.43 20.32
C ALA A 9 -5.29 9.48 20.65
N GLY A 10 -6.11 9.94 19.69
CA GLY A 10 -7.57 9.98 19.78
C GLY A 10 -8.26 8.64 19.50
N GLY A 11 -7.50 7.56 19.27
CA GLY A 11 -8.07 6.21 19.09
C GLY A 11 -8.54 5.90 17.67
N TRP A 12 -8.22 6.72 16.67
CA TRP A 12 -8.62 6.52 15.26
C TRP A 12 -7.82 5.43 14.54
N GLY A 13 -7.08 4.61 15.29
CA GLY A 13 -6.25 3.54 14.77
C GLY A 13 -4.76 3.87 14.69
N SER A 14 -4.00 2.85 14.27
CA SER A 14 -2.54 2.95 14.16
C SER A 14 -2.12 3.88 13.01
N ARG A 15 -0.93 4.48 13.13
CA ARG A 15 -0.38 5.37 12.08
C ARG A 15 -0.32 4.70 10.70
N GLY A 16 0.04 3.41 10.65
CA GLY A 16 0.12 2.66 9.39
C GLY A 16 -1.26 2.48 8.73
N HIS A 17 -2.29 2.20 9.55
CA HIS A 17 -3.67 2.12 9.08
C HIS A 17 -4.16 3.46 8.52
N LEU A 18 -3.97 4.56 9.25
CA LEU A 18 -4.34 5.90 8.78
C LEU A 18 -3.63 6.29 7.48
N LEU A 19 -2.35 5.93 7.32
CA LEU A 19 -1.63 6.14 6.07
C LEU A 19 -2.18 5.28 4.93
N GLY A 20 -2.55 4.03 5.20
CA GLY A 20 -3.22 3.16 4.24
C GLY A 20 -4.49 3.79 3.70
N LEU A 21 -5.35 4.31 4.59
CA LEU A 21 -6.60 4.99 4.21
C LEU A 21 -6.38 6.26 3.39
N ILE A 22 -5.33 7.02 3.70
CA ILE A 22 -4.97 8.22 2.95
C ILE A 22 -4.49 7.85 1.55
N HIS A 23 -3.66 6.81 1.44
CA HIS A 23 -3.15 6.34 0.15
C HIS A 23 -4.22 5.66 -0.70
N SER A 24 -5.21 4.99 -0.09
CA SER A 24 -6.37 4.45 -0.81
C SER A 24 -7.39 5.52 -1.20
N GLY A 25 -7.28 6.73 -0.64
CA GLY A 25 -8.20 7.85 -0.88
C GLY A 25 -9.49 7.79 -0.06
N GLU A 26 -9.63 6.81 0.83
CA GLU A 26 -10.78 6.66 1.74
C GLU A 26 -10.81 7.74 2.82
N LEU A 27 -9.63 8.17 3.28
CA LEU A 27 -9.49 9.26 4.24
C LEU A 27 -8.88 10.50 3.55
N PRO A 28 -9.68 11.54 3.25
CA PRO A 28 -9.17 12.76 2.66
C PRO A 28 -8.15 13.43 3.58
N ALA A 29 -6.91 13.57 3.10
CA ALA A 29 -5.86 14.27 3.82
C ALA A 29 -5.14 15.27 2.92
N VAL A 30 -4.67 16.35 3.52
CA VAL A 30 -3.88 17.38 2.87
C VAL A 30 -2.47 17.34 3.42
N MET A 31 -1.47 17.33 2.55
CA MET A 31 -0.07 17.46 2.95
C MET A 31 0.23 18.93 3.23
N ILE A 32 0.64 19.25 4.47
CA ILE A 32 1.03 20.60 4.88
C ILE A 32 2.47 20.52 5.40
N GLY A 33 3.40 21.07 4.61
CA GLY A 33 4.83 20.82 4.82
C GLY A 33 5.15 19.36 4.55
N ASN A 34 5.77 18.67 5.50
CA ASN A 34 6.11 17.24 5.41
C ASN A 34 5.19 16.35 6.29
N ALA A 35 3.97 16.81 6.56
CA ALA A 35 3.03 16.10 7.41
C ALA A 35 1.63 16.05 6.78
N TRP A 36 1.01 14.87 6.83
CA TRP A 36 -0.40 14.68 6.50
C TRP A 36 -1.28 15.25 7.60
N LYS A 37 -2.25 16.08 7.20
CA LYS A 37 -3.29 16.61 8.08
C LYS A 37 -4.67 16.28 7.54
N VAL A 38 -5.54 15.82 8.43
CA VAL A 38 -6.93 15.47 8.13
C VAL A 38 -7.83 16.58 8.68
N ARG A 39 -8.87 16.96 7.93
CA ARG A 39 -9.85 17.93 8.44
C ARG A 39 -10.81 17.22 9.37
N GLU A 40 -11.36 17.97 10.31
CA GLU A 40 -12.34 17.45 11.25
C GLU A 40 -13.62 16.97 10.56
N THR A 41 -14.06 17.69 9.53
CA THR A 41 -15.22 17.32 8.70
C THR A 41 -15.02 15.97 8.01
N ASP A 42 -13.82 15.71 7.48
CA ASP A 42 -13.48 14.46 6.80
C ASP A 42 -13.40 13.30 7.80
N LEU A 43 -12.92 13.59 9.03
CA LEU A 43 -12.91 12.64 10.13
C LEU A 43 -14.32 12.20 10.54
N ALA A 44 -15.24 13.15 10.68
CA ALA A 44 -16.63 12.88 11.04
C ALA A 44 -17.37 12.05 9.97
N ALA A 45 -17.04 12.26 8.69
CA ALA A 45 -17.56 11.44 7.60
C ALA A 45 -17.06 9.99 7.66
N TYR A 46 -15.83 9.77 8.14
CA TYR A 46 -15.23 8.45 8.31
C TYR A 46 -15.69 7.74 9.60
N ALA A 47 -15.96 8.49 10.68
CA ALA A 47 -16.37 7.96 11.99
C ALA A 47 -17.69 7.17 11.99
N GLY A 48 -18.46 7.26 10.91
CA GLY A 48 -19.67 6.46 10.70
C GLY A 48 -19.40 5.02 10.27
N VAL A 49 -18.14 4.62 10.10
CA VAL A 49 -17.71 3.25 9.78
C VAL A 49 -17.30 2.55 11.08
N ASP A 50 -18.03 1.48 11.45
CA ASP A 50 -17.74 0.72 12.66
C ASP A 50 -16.36 0.03 12.55
N ILE A 51 -15.46 0.35 13.47
CA ILE A 51 -14.06 -0.12 13.45
C ILE A 51 -14.00 -1.65 13.65
N ALA A 52 -15.06 -2.25 14.22
CA ALA A 52 -15.20 -3.69 14.36
C ALA A 52 -15.30 -4.43 13.01
N ASP A 53 -16.02 -3.86 12.02
CA ASP A 53 -16.19 -4.47 10.69
C ASP A 53 -14.90 -4.42 9.84
N LEU A 54 -14.01 -3.45 10.12
CA LEU A 54 -12.72 -3.32 9.43
C LEU A 54 -11.67 -4.30 9.94
N HIS A 55 -11.72 -4.71 11.21
CA HIS A 55 -10.78 -5.69 11.76
C HIS A 55 -11.01 -7.09 11.19
N GLU A 56 -12.25 -7.47 10.90
CA GLU A 56 -12.60 -8.73 10.23
C GLU A 56 -12.18 -8.71 8.74
N SER A 57 -12.26 -7.54 8.11
CA SER A 57 -11.78 -7.32 6.73
C SER A 57 -10.25 -7.40 6.63
N ARG A 58 -9.52 -6.93 7.65
CA ARG A 58 -8.04 -6.94 7.67
C ARG A 58 -7.46 -8.35 7.84
N ALA A 59 -8.03 -9.19 8.70
CA ALA A 59 -7.60 -10.59 8.81
C ALA A 59 -7.81 -11.36 7.50
N SER A 60 -8.88 -11.02 6.77
CA SER A 60 -9.19 -11.58 5.45
C SER A 60 -8.30 -11.01 4.33
N GLN A 61 -7.83 -9.76 4.43
CA GLN A 61 -6.91 -9.13 3.47
C GLN A 61 -5.44 -9.54 3.69
N GLU A 62 -4.98 -9.70 4.93
CA GLU A 62 -3.62 -10.19 5.21
C GLU A 62 -3.46 -11.66 4.75
N ALA A 63 -4.51 -12.47 4.87
CA ALA A 63 -4.53 -13.82 4.30
C ALA A 63 -4.44 -13.81 2.77
N ARG A 64 -5.22 -12.96 2.08
CA ARG A 64 -5.19 -12.81 0.62
C ARG A 64 -3.90 -12.18 0.08
N ALA A 65 -3.33 -11.22 0.78
CA ALA A 65 -2.07 -10.57 0.36
C ALA A 65 -0.89 -11.55 0.39
N THR A 66 -0.95 -12.60 1.21
CA THR A 66 0.08 -13.64 1.25
C THR A 66 -0.09 -14.62 0.08
N GLU A 67 -1.33 -14.97 -0.29
CA GLU A 67 -1.62 -15.78 -1.49
C GLU A 67 -1.29 -15.02 -2.80
N ASP A 68 -1.66 -13.75 -2.91
CA ASP A 68 -1.41 -12.92 -4.11
C ASP A 68 0.09 -12.69 -4.39
N MET A 69 0.94 -12.66 -3.36
CA MET A 69 2.39 -12.52 -3.53
C MET A 69 3.04 -13.77 -4.13
N ASP A 70 2.55 -14.96 -3.77
CA ASP A 70 3.01 -16.22 -4.35
C ASP A 70 2.56 -16.35 -5.81
N ASP A 71 1.35 -15.86 -6.13
CA ASP A 71 0.84 -15.82 -7.50
C ASP A 71 1.62 -14.83 -8.38
N LEU A 72 1.99 -13.66 -7.85
CA LEU A 72 2.82 -12.70 -8.57
C LEU A 72 4.25 -13.24 -8.79
N ALA A 73 4.85 -13.88 -7.79
CA ALA A 73 6.15 -14.51 -7.92
C ALA A 73 6.12 -15.65 -8.96
N THR A 74 5.04 -16.45 -8.98
CA THR A 74 4.82 -17.53 -9.95
C THR A 74 4.61 -16.98 -11.36
N PHE A 75 3.84 -15.90 -11.51
CA PHE A 75 3.63 -15.23 -12.79
C PHE A 75 4.91 -14.59 -13.35
N VAL A 76 5.71 -13.94 -12.49
CA VAL A 76 7.01 -13.39 -12.86
C VAL A 76 7.97 -14.52 -13.27
N ALA A 77 8.01 -15.63 -12.52
CA ALA A 77 8.80 -16.80 -12.87
C ALA A 77 8.37 -17.39 -14.23
N GLN A 78 7.07 -17.43 -14.52
CA GLN A 78 6.54 -17.89 -15.80
C GLN A 78 6.96 -16.96 -16.95
N ILE A 79 6.84 -15.64 -16.80
CA ILE A 79 7.30 -14.67 -17.82
C ILE A 79 8.80 -14.83 -18.08
N VAL A 80 9.61 -14.88 -17.02
CA VAL A 80 11.07 -15.05 -17.13
C VAL A 80 11.42 -16.39 -17.78
N SER A 81 10.67 -17.45 -17.49
CA SER A 81 10.88 -18.77 -18.12
C SER A 81 10.54 -18.78 -19.61
N THR A 82 9.63 -17.89 -20.04
CA THR A 82 9.23 -17.76 -21.45
C THR A 82 10.19 -16.85 -22.23
N TRP A 83 11.10 -16.15 -21.55
CA TRP A 83 12.11 -15.35 -22.24
C TRP A 83 13.13 -16.24 -22.95
N PRO A 84 13.42 -15.94 -24.24
CA PRO A 84 14.45 -16.66 -24.95
C PRO A 84 15.77 -16.50 -24.20
N ARG A 85 16.44 -17.62 -23.92
CA ARG A 85 17.73 -17.62 -23.24
C ARG A 85 18.71 -16.77 -24.06
N LEU A 86 18.99 -15.56 -23.56
CA LEU A 86 19.92 -14.65 -24.20
C LEU A 86 21.30 -15.33 -24.29
N SER A 87 21.86 -15.36 -25.51
CA SER A 87 23.23 -15.79 -25.73
C SER A 87 24.18 -14.92 -24.90
N ALA A 88 25.35 -15.46 -24.55
CA ALA A 88 26.36 -14.74 -23.77
C ALA A 88 26.76 -13.40 -24.42
N GLU A 89 26.69 -13.32 -25.74
CA GLU A 89 26.97 -12.13 -26.53
C GLU A 89 25.89 -11.04 -26.36
N ARG A 90 24.60 -11.38 -26.52
CA ARG A 90 23.49 -10.44 -26.30
C ARG A 90 23.41 -9.94 -24.86
N ARG A 91 23.79 -10.78 -23.88
CA ARG A 91 23.84 -10.39 -22.47
C ARG A 91 24.91 -9.31 -22.23
N ARG A 92 26.10 -9.47 -22.82
CA ARG A 92 27.19 -8.47 -22.72
C ARG A 92 26.85 -7.15 -23.39
N GLU A 93 26.07 -7.19 -24.47
CA GLU A 93 25.61 -6.00 -25.18
C GLU A 93 24.56 -5.23 -24.38
N LEU A 94 23.60 -5.93 -23.77
CA LEU A 94 22.62 -5.34 -22.84
C LEU A 94 23.27 -4.71 -21.60
N SER A 95 24.27 -5.36 -20.99
CA SER A 95 25.00 -4.78 -19.85
C SER A 95 25.75 -3.50 -20.21
N ARG A 96 26.13 -3.33 -21.48
CA ARG A 96 26.79 -2.12 -21.98
C ARG A 96 25.82 -0.96 -22.23
N LEU A 97 24.55 -1.26 -22.54
CA LEU A 97 23.50 -0.25 -22.78
C LEU A 97 22.83 0.25 -21.50
N ALA A 98 22.92 -0.50 -20.40
CA ALA A 98 22.31 -0.17 -19.11
C ALA A 98 23.26 0.58 -18.15
N ALA A 99 24.51 0.84 -18.56
CA ALA A 99 25.51 1.61 -17.82
C ALA A 99 25.65 3.02 -18.40
#